data_AF-A0A949Z496-F1
#
_entry.id   AF-A0A949Z496-F1
#
_cell.length_a   1.000
_cell.length_b   1.000
_cell.length_c   1.000
_cell.angle_alpha   90.00
_cell.angle_beta   90.00
_cell.angle_gamma   90.00
#
_symmetry.space_group_name_H-M   'P 1'
#
loop_
_entity.id
_entity.type
_entity.pdbx_description
1 polymer ?
#
loop_
_entity_poly.entity_id
_entity_poly.type
_entity_poly.pdbx_seq_one_letter_code
_entity_poly.pdbx_strand_id
1 'polypeptide(L)' 'ATLQAMNTADPTNPCIKPVPYTGIQFVGIPEFQSFGTVVGQNISGALAGKGTVEQALKESQAAVSRAVKQAGLLK' A
#
# COMPACT_ATOMS: atom_id res chain seq x y z
N ALA A 1 12.80 -13.70 15.88
CA ALA A 1 12.29 -12.61 15.01
C ALA A 1 10.76 -12.60 14.95
N THR A 2 10.10 -13.65 14.46
CA THR A 2 8.62 -13.65 14.27
C THR A 2 7.81 -13.41 15.54
N LEU A 3 8.08 -14.12 16.64
CA LEU A 3 7.34 -13.94 17.91
C LEU A 3 7.54 -12.54 18.52
N GLN A 4 8.76 -12.01 18.42
CA GLN A 4 9.05 -10.64 18.88
C GLN A 4 8.29 -9.62 18.04
N ALA A 5 8.28 -9.77 16.71
CA ALA A 5 7.52 -8.90 15.82
C ALA A 5 6.01 -8.93 16.11
N MET A 6 5.47 -10.09 16.51
CA MET A 6 4.07 -10.20 16.95
C MET A 6 3.83 -9.43 18.25
N ASN A 7 4.72 -9.58 19.24
CA ASN A 7 4.57 -8.94 20.55
C ASN A 7 4.82 -7.42 20.52
N THR A 8 5.57 -6.92 19.54
CA THR A 8 5.91 -5.50 19.39
C THR A 8 5.18 -4.82 18.24
N ALA A 9 4.15 -5.45 17.68
CA ALA A 9 3.37 -4.88 16.59
C ALA A 9 2.62 -3.62 17.06
N ASP A 10 2.98 -2.46 16.52
CA ASP A 10 2.37 -1.17 16.84
C ASP A 10 1.80 -0.52 15.57
N PRO A 11 0.46 -0.43 15.43
CA PRO A 11 -0.17 0.22 14.28
C PRO A 11 0.13 1.72 14.14
N THR A 12 0.60 2.38 15.20
CA THR A 12 0.99 3.81 15.18
C THR A 12 2.44 4.02 14.76
N ASN A 13 3.26 2.97 14.81
CA ASN A 13 4.61 2.91 14.25
C ASN A 13 4.73 1.71 13.29
N PRO A 14 4.02 1.74 12.15
CA PRO A 14 3.78 0.53 11.36
C PRO A 14 4.96 0.11 10.47
N CYS A 15 6.04 0.90 10.40
CA CYS A 15 7.14 0.69 9.47
C CYS A 15 8.50 1.00 10.12
N ILE A 16 9.57 0.34 9.64
CA ILE A 16 10.95 0.64 10.08
C ILE A 16 11.31 2.10 9.80
N LYS A 17 10.88 2.62 8.65
CA LYS A 17 11.00 4.04 8.31
C LYS A 17 9.73 4.76 8.78
N PRO A 18 9.84 5.95 9.37
CA PRO A 18 8.67 6.75 9.74
C PRO A 18 7.76 7.00 8.53
N VAL A 19 6.45 6.91 8.75
CA VAL A 19 5.42 7.12 7.72
C VAL A 19 4.27 7.95 8.28
N PRO A 20 3.58 8.76 7.46
CA PRO A 20 2.50 9.65 7.90
C PRO A 20 1.12 8.96 7.90
N TYR A 21 1.05 7.68 8.29
CA TYR A 21 -0.20 6.91 8.38
C TYR A 21 -0.13 5.87 9.49
N THR A 22 -1.29 5.36 9.91
CA THR A 22 -1.41 4.22 10.83
C THR A 22 -1.85 2.96 10.09
N GLY A 23 -1.64 1.78 10.69
CA GLY A 23 -1.99 0.48 10.12
C GLY A 23 -0.79 -0.27 9.55
N ILE A 24 -0.72 -1.58 9.81
CA ILE A 24 0.44 -2.41 9.43
C ILE A 24 0.22 -3.08 8.07
N GLN A 25 -0.96 -3.67 7.88
CA GLN A 25 -1.39 -4.40 6.68
C GLN A 25 -2.32 -3.57 5.77
N PHE A 26 -2.66 -2.35 6.18
CA PHE A 26 -3.44 -1.38 5.45
C PHE A 26 -2.91 0.03 5.73
N VAL A 27 -3.29 1.00 4.90
CA VAL A 27 -3.00 2.41 5.15
C VAL A 27 -4.27 3.05 5.74
N GLY A 28 -4.18 3.57 6.95
CA GLY A 28 -5.30 4.14 7.73
C GLY A 28 -5.81 5.49 7.21
N ILE A 29 -6.06 5.59 5.92
CA ILE A 29 -6.66 6.77 5.25
C ILE A 29 -7.92 6.35 4.48
N PRO A 30 -8.94 7.23 4.35
CA PRO A 30 -10.19 6.90 3.66
C PRO A 30 -9.98 6.39 2.22
N GLU A 31 -8.98 6.91 1.52
CA GLU A 31 -8.70 6.63 0.12
C GLU A 31 -8.17 5.21 -0.12
N PHE A 32 -7.67 4.55 0.93
CA PHE A 32 -7.04 3.23 0.83
C PHE A 32 -7.95 2.18 0.22
N GLN A 33 -9.25 2.22 0.49
CA GLN A 33 -10.19 1.27 -0.10
C GLN A 33 -10.18 1.37 -1.63
N SER A 34 -10.16 2.58 -2.17
CA SER A 34 -10.17 2.79 -3.62
C SER A 34 -8.87 2.32 -4.27
N PHE A 35 -7.72 2.80 -3.83
CA PHE A 35 -6.47 2.44 -4.49
C PHE A 35 -5.97 1.05 -4.09
N GLY A 36 -6.27 0.58 -2.89
CA GLY A 36 -5.88 -0.75 -2.39
C GLY A 36 -6.50 -1.88 -3.20
N THR A 37 -7.78 -1.75 -3.61
CA THR A 37 -8.40 -2.72 -4.54
C THR A 37 -7.67 -2.77 -5.89
N VAL A 38 -7.34 -1.61 -6.46
CA VAL A 38 -6.64 -1.52 -7.76
C VAL A 38 -5.23 -2.14 -7.66
N VAL A 39 -4.48 -1.82 -6.61
CA VAL A 39 -3.15 -2.42 -6.36
C VAL A 39 -3.26 -3.94 -6.20
N GLY A 40 -4.25 -4.41 -5.44
CA GLY A 40 -4.49 -5.84 -5.26
C GLY A 40 -4.78 -6.57 -6.57
N GLN A 41 -5.59 -5.97 -7.46
CA GLN A 41 -5.86 -6.50 -8.78
C GLN A 41 -4.60 -6.55 -9.67
N ASN A 42 -3.79 -5.50 -9.67
CA ASN A 42 -2.55 -5.44 -10.45
C ASN A 42 -1.54 -6.51 -10.00
N ILE A 43 -1.36 -6.67 -8.68
CA ILE A 43 -0.48 -7.70 -8.11
C ILE A 43 -1.01 -9.10 -8.44
N SER A 44 -2.31 -9.32 -8.32
CA SER A 44 -2.94 -10.59 -8.71
C SER A 44 -2.74 -10.92 -10.19
N GLY A 45 -2.83 -9.91 -11.07
CA GLY A 45 -2.57 -10.04 -12.50
C GLY A 45 -1.12 -10.44 -12.80
N ALA A 46 -0.14 -9.78 -12.16
CA ALA A 46 1.27 -10.13 -12.30
C ALA A 46 1.55 -11.56 -11.80
N LEU A 47 0.97 -11.95 -10.66
CA LEU A 47 1.09 -13.30 -10.12
C LEU A 47 0.52 -14.36 -11.09
N ALA A 48 -0.57 -14.05 -11.77
CA ALA A 48 -1.19 -14.91 -12.78
C ALA A 48 -0.49 -14.87 -14.16
N GLY A 49 0.63 -14.16 -14.29
CA GLY A 49 1.39 -14.06 -15.55
C GLY A 49 0.78 -13.13 -16.60
N LYS A 50 -0.17 -12.26 -16.23
CA LYS A 50 -0.84 -11.32 -17.15
C LYS A 50 -0.06 -10.01 -17.40
N GLY A 51 1.20 -9.95 -16.98
CA GLY A 51 2.07 -8.78 -17.11
C GLY A 51 3.36 -8.96 -16.30
N THR A 52 4.28 -8.01 -16.39
CA THR A 52 5.50 -8.04 -15.58
C THR A 52 5.26 -7.43 -14.18
N VAL A 53 6.10 -7.81 -13.22
CA VAL A 53 6.09 -7.19 -11.88
C VAL A 53 6.30 -5.68 -11.99
N GLU A 54 7.22 -5.24 -12.86
CA GLU A 54 7.50 -3.82 -13.07
C GLU A 54 6.28 -3.06 -13.60
N GLN A 55 5.55 -3.65 -14.54
CA GLN A 55 4.31 -3.07 -15.05
C GLN A 55 3.26 -2.93 -13.94
N ALA A 56 3.02 -3.99 -13.17
CA ALA A 56 2.06 -3.96 -12.07
C ALA A 56 2.42 -2.91 -11.00
N LEU A 57 3.71 -2.77 -10.67
CA LEU A 57 4.18 -1.73 -9.75
C LEU A 57 3.98 -0.32 -10.31
N LYS A 58 4.29 -0.11 -11.60
CA LYS A 58 4.12 1.19 -12.27
C LYS A 58 2.66 1.62 -12.32
N GLU A 59 1.75 0.71 -12.68
CA GLU A 59 0.31 0.97 -12.74
C GLU A 59 -0.26 1.23 -11.34
N SER A 60 0.18 0.45 -10.34
CA SER A 60 -0.17 0.63 -8.93
C SER A 60 0.26 2.01 -8.41
N GLN A 61 1.51 2.41 -8.68
CA GLN A 61 2.02 3.71 -8.27
C GLN A 61 1.23 4.86 -8.92
N ALA A 62 0.84 4.73 -10.19
CA ALA A 62 0.02 5.73 -10.86
C ALA A 62 -1.38 5.85 -10.23
N ALA A 63 -2.02 4.73 -9.90
CA ALA A 63 -3.32 4.69 -9.24
C ALA A 63 -3.28 5.35 -7.85
N VAL A 64 -2.30 4.98 -7.02
CA VAL A 64 -2.09 5.56 -5.69
C VAL A 64 -1.83 7.05 -5.82
N SER A 65 -0.87 7.47 -6.65
CA SER A 65 -0.47 8.87 -6.82
C SER A 65 -1.63 9.77 -7.22
N ARG A 66 -2.54 9.28 -8.08
CA ARG A 66 -3.75 10.01 -8.46
C ARG A 66 -4.71 10.17 -7.28
N ALA A 67 -4.98 9.10 -6.52
CA ALA A 67 -5.90 9.14 -5.40
C ALA A 67 -5.42 10.09 -4.30
N VAL A 68 -4.14 9.98 -3.90
CA VAL A 68 -3.57 10.83 -2.84
C VAL A 68 -3.40 12.29 -3.25
N LYS A 69 -3.17 12.58 -4.56
CA LYS A 69 -3.19 13.96 -5.08
C LYS A 69 -4.60 14.56 -5.04
N GLN A 70 -5.62 13.79 -5.46
CA GLN A 70 -7.01 14.24 -5.40
C GLN A 70 -7.49 14.50 -3.96
N ALA A 71 -6.97 13.74 -3.00
CA ALA A 71 -7.21 13.94 -1.57
C ALA A 71 -6.37 15.07 -0.94
N GLY A 72 -5.47 15.72 -1.70
CA GLY A 72 -4.60 16.80 -1.18
C GLY A 72 -3.50 16.32 -0.22
N LEU A 73 -3.22 15.02 -0.18
CA LEU A 73 -2.19 14.41 0.69
C LEU A 73 -0.79 14.45 0.06
N LEU A 74 -0.72 14.61 -1.26
CA LEU A 74 0.53 14.83 -2.00
C LEU A 74 0.53 16.24 -2.56
N LYS A 75 1.43 17.09 -2.04
CA LYS A 75 1.70 18.44 -2.56
C LYS A 75 2.72 18.39 -3.69
#